data_AF-L7FMF4-F1
#
_entry.id   AF-L7FMF4-F1
#
_cell.length_a   1.000
_cell.length_b   1.000
_cell.length_c   1.000
_cell.angle_alpha   90.00
_cell.angle_beta   90.00
_cell.angle_gamma   90.00
#
_symmetry.space_group_name_H-M   'P 1'
#
loop_
_entity.id
_entity.type
_entity.pdbx_description
1 polymer ?
#
loop_
_entity_poly.entity_id
_entity_poly.type
_entity_poly.pdbx_seq_one_letter_code
_entity_poly.pdbx_strand_id
1 'polypeptide(L)'
;MQLYVLFISLSSFALLLLMVLTFTIQPNTNFPKKSYLVYTQFLNDKQEKLIYSKEDVLLHNKEYNKQHPKPIANTTKNNKNEYYRDLRMDTEGIEDFKEDNTHLYRNLFKIFRFTKPRKSVPVDFSKSIEGLPDECGGHLDALWLWVNGSEEKWVESVKKYKPDYDSARFRDYNTLLYSMRSVYKYAPYIKRYFLATADQVPSYLNAPLGETSFILKSHNTNQSKYSHAKQHKESVEDVYNNHRDKDLYTLELVSHSEFVDNKSLPLFNSDALESRIHHIKNLGNCFVYFNDDFLLARPTPISYFFKYGKVHRYCSIDYDAQKYAHVSQHQNSTSVANGLINKRFGLSKDTQHYFQSHVEYTLLKTSLLELEMAFPVEFEKQQNLKFREFGAINMQHLAMHYMRYTGKAFQTFEMEWNYFFDFKINHNKNHESLFRINETEPYSICINDALNGYDNDPEAGDKEIRYVLRFLQRMLPEKTPFELDFESK
;
A
#
# COMPACT_ATOMS: atom_id res chain seq x y z
N MET A 1 -16.11 -65.43 19.08
CA MET A 1 -16.83 -64.33 18.39
C MET A 1 -16.61 -62.94 18.98
N GLN A 2 -16.15 -62.78 20.24
CA GLN A 2 -15.94 -61.45 20.85
C GLN A 2 -14.56 -60.80 20.58
N LEU A 3 -13.56 -61.54 20.11
CA LEU A 3 -12.22 -61.00 19.79
C LEU A 3 -12.09 -60.42 18.36
N TYR A 4 -12.97 -60.81 17.44
CA TYR A 4 -12.97 -60.30 16.06
C TYR A 4 -13.67 -58.93 15.92
N VAL A 5 -14.57 -58.58 16.86
CA VAL A 5 -15.28 -57.29 16.85
C VAL A 5 -14.40 -56.14 17.36
N LEU A 6 -13.48 -56.42 18.29
CA LEU A 6 -12.55 -55.40 18.80
C LEU A 6 -11.52 -54.95 17.73
N PHE A 7 -11.01 -55.88 16.92
CA PHE A 7 -10.02 -55.56 15.89
C PHE A 7 -10.58 -54.70 14.75
N ILE A 8 -11.85 -54.90 14.38
CA ILE A 8 -12.52 -54.10 13.35
C ILE A 8 -12.84 -52.69 13.88
N SER A 9 -13.18 -52.55 15.17
CA SER A 9 -13.46 -51.24 15.77
C SER A 9 -12.22 -50.34 15.90
N LEU A 10 -11.03 -50.92 16.19
CA LEU A 10 -9.77 -50.16 16.28
C LEU A 10 -9.21 -49.78 14.90
N SER A 11 -9.39 -50.61 13.87
CA SER A 11 -8.98 -50.25 12.50
C SER A 11 -9.84 -49.13 11.89
N SER A 12 -11.14 -49.12 12.19
CA SER A 12 -12.05 -48.08 11.73
C SER A 12 -11.81 -46.73 12.43
N PHE A 13 -11.43 -46.75 13.72
CA PHE A 13 -11.10 -45.53 14.45
C PHE A 13 -9.73 -44.95 14.03
N ALA A 14 -8.75 -45.81 13.71
CA ALA A 14 -7.46 -45.37 13.17
C ALA A 14 -7.60 -44.78 11.75
N LEU A 15 -8.47 -45.34 10.90
CA LEU A 15 -8.78 -44.76 9.59
C LEU A 15 -9.55 -43.44 9.69
N LEU A 16 -10.47 -43.31 10.67
CA LEU A 16 -11.16 -42.05 10.92
C LEU A 16 -10.23 -40.99 11.51
N LEU A 17 -9.28 -41.35 12.38
CA LEU A 17 -8.27 -40.41 12.87
C LEU A 17 -7.28 -40.00 11.75
N LEU A 18 -6.90 -40.92 10.86
CA LEU A 18 -6.10 -40.59 9.67
C LEU A 18 -6.89 -39.74 8.66
N MET A 19 -8.21 -39.95 8.52
CA MET A 19 -9.06 -39.09 7.70
C MET A 19 -9.27 -37.71 8.34
N VAL A 20 -9.43 -37.62 9.66
CA VAL A 20 -9.57 -36.33 10.37
C VAL A 20 -8.24 -35.57 10.42
N LEU A 21 -7.09 -36.24 10.40
CA LEU A 21 -5.76 -35.61 10.24
C LEU A 21 -5.42 -35.27 8.77
N THR A 22 -6.04 -35.93 7.79
CA THR A 22 -5.87 -35.59 6.35
C THR A 22 -6.92 -34.61 5.82
N PHE A 23 -7.97 -34.30 6.58
CA PHE A 23 -8.86 -33.14 6.39
C PHE A 23 -8.37 -31.89 7.12
N THR A 24 -7.05 -31.71 7.24
CA THR A 24 -6.52 -30.34 7.22
C THR A 24 -6.86 -29.79 5.84
N ILE A 25 -7.76 -28.82 5.82
CA ILE A 25 -8.17 -28.06 4.64
C ILE A 25 -6.88 -27.45 4.04
N GLN A 26 -6.24 -28.18 3.14
CA GLN A 26 -5.30 -27.59 2.20
C GLN A 26 -6.14 -27.11 1.02
N PRO A 27 -6.18 -25.80 0.73
CA PRO A 27 -6.71 -25.33 -0.54
C PRO A 27 -5.81 -25.92 -1.63
N ASN A 28 -6.36 -26.89 -2.36
CA ASN A 28 -5.84 -27.29 -3.66
C ASN A 28 -6.07 -26.09 -4.59
N THR A 29 -5.05 -25.26 -4.77
CA THR A 29 -5.00 -24.23 -5.80
C THR A 29 -3.80 -24.48 -6.70
N ASN A 30 -4.05 -24.82 -7.97
CA ASN A 30 -3.00 -25.13 -8.95
C ASN A 30 -2.49 -23.86 -9.67
N PHE A 31 -1.89 -22.92 -8.93
CA PHE A 31 -0.70 -22.11 -9.31
C PHE A 31 -0.27 -21.21 -8.13
N PRO A 32 1.02 -20.92 -8.03
CA PRO A 32 1.88 -21.54 -7.05
C PRO A 32 1.65 -21.02 -5.63
N LYS A 33 1.82 -21.93 -4.68
CA LYS A 33 2.13 -21.72 -3.26
C LYS A 33 3.26 -20.68 -3.00
N LYS A 34 3.89 -20.07 -4.01
CA LYS A 34 5.15 -19.31 -3.93
C LYS A 34 5.08 -18.01 -3.14
N SER A 35 4.12 -17.09 -3.30
CA SER A 35 4.16 -15.81 -2.56
C SER A 35 3.99 -16.01 -1.04
N TYR A 36 3.01 -16.85 -0.65
CA TYR A 36 2.85 -17.29 0.73
C TYR A 36 4.06 -18.09 1.24
N LEU A 37 4.62 -19.01 0.43
CA LEU A 37 5.82 -19.75 0.81
C LEU A 37 7.04 -18.84 0.94
N VAL A 38 7.23 -17.86 0.06
CA VAL A 38 8.32 -16.87 0.08
C VAL A 38 8.19 -16.04 1.35
N TYR A 39 6.98 -15.58 1.68
CA TYR A 39 6.74 -14.87 2.93
C TYR A 39 6.94 -15.75 4.18
N THR A 40 6.48 -17.00 4.15
CA THR A 40 6.65 -17.96 5.25
C THR A 40 8.12 -18.36 5.43
N GLN A 41 8.85 -18.56 4.33
CA GLN A 41 10.30 -18.79 4.32
C GLN A 41 11.02 -17.58 4.91
N PHE A 42 10.65 -16.37 4.48
CA PHE A 42 11.13 -15.12 5.04
C PHE A 42 10.92 -15.04 6.57
N LEU A 43 9.72 -15.33 7.08
CA LEU A 43 9.45 -15.30 8.53
C LEU A 43 10.30 -16.31 9.33
N ASN A 44 10.68 -17.43 8.71
CA ASN A 44 11.48 -18.47 9.34
C ASN A 44 13.00 -18.23 9.25
N ASP A 45 13.43 -17.27 8.43
CA ASP A 45 14.84 -16.99 8.20
C ASP A 45 15.39 -16.12 9.35
N LYS A 46 16.15 -16.73 10.27
CA LYS A 46 16.84 -16.02 11.35
C LYS A 46 18.21 -15.59 10.85
N GLN A 47 18.37 -14.33 10.46
CA GLN A 47 19.63 -13.80 9.93
C GLN A 47 20.22 -12.65 10.75
N GLU A 48 21.53 -12.50 10.58
CA GLU A 48 22.40 -11.59 11.32
C GLU A 48 22.27 -10.15 10.79
N LYS A 49 22.04 -9.19 11.69
CA LYS A 49 21.92 -7.76 11.35
C LYS A 49 23.30 -7.13 11.23
N LEU A 50 23.62 -6.55 10.08
CA LEU A 50 24.81 -5.72 9.92
C LEU A 50 24.46 -4.25 10.21
N ILE A 51 25.22 -3.66 11.14
CA ILE A 51 25.14 -2.25 11.51
C ILE A 51 26.45 -1.60 11.10
N TYR A 52 26.39 -0.70 10.11
CA TYR A 52 27.51 0.20 9.84
C TYR A 52 27.35 1.41 10.73
N SER A 53 28.30 1.61 11.64
CA SER A 53 28.35 2.86 12.38
C SER A 53 28.62 4.02 11.43
N LYS A 54 28.23 5.22 11.84
CA LYS A 54 28.67 6.46 11.22
C LYS A 54 30.19 6.47 10.93
N GLU A 55 31.00 6.00 11.86
CA GLU A 55 32.46 5.94 11.74
C GLU A 55 32.90 4.96 10.64
N ASP A 56 32.22 3.82 10.51
CA ASP A 56 32.49 2.86 9.43
C ASP A 56 32.21 3.50 8.07
N VAL A 57 31.06 4.18 7.91
CA VAL A 57 30.69 4.88 6.67
C VAL A 57 31.72 5.97 6.32
N LEU A 58 32.20 6.70 7.32
CA LEU A 58 33.22 7.75 7.18
C LEU A 58 34.58 7.19 6.75
N LEU A 59 35.05 6.16 7.43
CA LEU A 59 36.32 5.49 7.12
C LEU A 59 36.28 4.92 5.70
N HIS A 60 35.17 4.33 5.32
CA HIS A 60 34.97 3.75 4.00
C HIS A 60 35.02 4.79 2.87
N ASN A 61 34.35 5.93 3.07
CA ASN A 61 34.39 7.06 2.12
C ASN A 61 35.81 7.58 1.92
N LYS A 62 36.61 7.62 2.99
CA LYS A 62 38.02 8.04 2.93
C LYS A 62 38.85 7.09 2.07
N GLU A 63 38.67 5.78 2.21
CA GLU A 63 39.39 4.78 1.41
C GLU A 63 38.96 4.78 -0.06
N TYR A 64 37.66 4.92 -0.35
CA TYR A 64 37.16 5.03 -1.73
C TYR A 64 37.78 6.23 -2.48
N ASN A 65 37.85 7.39 -1.81
CA ASN A 65 38.45 8.60 -2.38
C ASN A 65 39.96 8.45 -2.68
N LYS A 66 40.68 7.60 -1.95
CA LYS A 66 42.09 7.28 -2.27
C LYS A 66 42.22 6.44 -3.54
N GLN A 67 41.28 5.51 -3.75
CA GLN A 67 41.29 4.61 -4.90
C GLN A 67 40.73 5.26 -6.18
N HIS A 68 39.91 6.30 -6.03
CA HIS A 68 39.29 7.04 -7.13
C HIS A 68 39.58 8.55 -7.02
N PRO A 69 40.86 8.97 -7.12
CA PRO A 69 41.23 10.38 -6.99
C PRO A 69 40.55 11.20 -8.11
N LYS A 70 39.76 12.21 -7.72
CA LYS A 70 39.13 13.12 -8.68
C LYS A 70 40.19 14.00 -9.38
N PRO A 71 39.98 14.39 -10.64
CA PRO A 71 40.64 15.58 -11.18
C PRO A 71 40.19 16.78 -10.34
N ILE A 72 41.14 17.63 -9.95
CA ILE A 72 40.91 18.79 -9.08
C ILE A 72 39.96 19.77 -9.78
N ALA A 73 38.66 19.66 -9.50
CA ALA A 73 37.72 20.74 -9.75
C ALA A 73 37.81 21.70 -8.56
N ASN A 74 38.34 22.90 -8.79
CA ASN A 74 38.40 24.01 -7.85
C ASN A 74 37.02 24.22 -7.20
N THR A 75 36.81 23.60 -6.05
CA THR A 75 35.65 23.85 -5.18
C THR A 75 36.19 24.20 -3.81
N THR A 76 36.69 25.43 -3.73
CA THR A 76 36.79 26.18 -2.48
C THR A 76 35.39 26.35 -1.90
N LYS A 77 34.94 25.40 -1.08
CA LYS A 77 33.94 25.62 -0.03
C LYS A 77 34.13 24.59 1.08
N ASN A 78 35.09 24.89 1.95
CA ASN A 78 35.01 24.50 3.35
C ASN A 78 33.68 25.04 3.91
N ASN A 79 32.75 24.15 4.25
CA ASN A 79 32.24 24.00 5.63
C ASN A 79 30.86 23.35 5.72
N LYS A 80 30.80 22.37 6.65
CA LYS A 80 29.74 22.16 7.65
C LYS A 80 28.42 21.55 7.17
N ASN A 81 28.40 20.22 7.12
CA ASN A 81 27.61 19.35 8.02
C ASN A 81 27.43 18.00 7.31
N GLU A 82 28.44 17.14 7.41
CA GLU A 82 28.29 15.76 6.97
C GLU A 82 27.48 15.01 8.03
N TYR A 83 26.16 14.98 7.83
CA TYR A 83 25.25 14.16 8.62
C TYR A 83 25.41 12.73 8.13
N TYR A 84 26.04 11.90 8.95
CA TYR A 84 26.10 10.45 8.76
C TYR A 84 25.20 9.82 9.80
N ARG A 85 24.35 8.87 9.37
CA ARG A 85 23.54 8.03 10.25
C ARG A 85 24.05 6.60 10.17
N ASP A 86 23.78 5.82 11.22
CA ASP A 86 24.07 4.39 11.20
C ASP A 86 23.19 3.72 10.14
N LEU A 87 23.82 3.00 9.21
CA LEU A 87 23.11 2.27 8.17
C LEU A 87 22.90 0.83 8.66
N ARG A 88 21.65 0.41 8.70
CA ARG A 88 21.28 -0.97 9.00
C ARG A 88 20.87 -1.65 7.71
N MET A 89 21.58 -2.70 7.33
CA MET A 89 21.29 -3.53 6.15
C MET A 89 21.12 -4.99 6.60
N ASP A 90 20.17 -5.69 6.00
CA ASP A 90 19.95 -7.12 6.25
C ASP A 90 20.26 -7.89 4.96
N THR A 91 21.26 -8.76 5.02
CA THR A 91 21.80 -9.49 3.87
C THR A 91 21.43 -10.96 3.95
N GLU A 92 20.99 -11.56 2.84
CA GLU A 92 20.80 -13.01 2.63
C GLU A 92 22.16 -13.77 2.58
N GLY A 93 22.91 -13.71 3.67
CA GLY A 93 24.22 -14.37 3.79
C GLY A 93 25.36 -13.66 3.06
N ILE A 94 26.46 -14.39 2.85
CA ILE A 94 27.77 -13.83 2.44
C ILE A 94 27.76 -13.28 1.00
N GLU A 95 26.93 -13.80 0.11
CA GLU A 95 26.86 -13.33 -1.27
C GLU A 95 26.10 -12.00 -1.38
N ASP A 96 24.94 -11.91 -0.74
CA ASP A 96 24.17 -10.67 -0.63
C ASP A 96 24.99 -9.59 0.11
N PHE A 97 25.79 -9.99 1.11
CA PHE A 97 26.77 -9.13 1.77
C PHE A 97 27.80 -8.54 0.82
N LYS A 98 28.35 -9.33 -0.10
CA LYS A 98 29.35 -8.83 -1.07
C LYS A 98 28.68 -7.89 -2.06
N GLU A 99 27.46 -8.20 -2.48
CA GLU A 99 26.67 -7.40 -3.41
C GLU A 99 26.32 -6.03 -2.78
N ASP A 100 25.72 -6.03 -1.59
CA ASP A 100 25.37 -4.82 -0.83
C ASP A 100 26.58 -3.93 -0.56
N ASN A 101 27.71 -4.51 -0.10
CA ASN A 101 28.94 -3.73 0.10
C ASN A 101 29.40 -3.10 -1.21
N THR A 102 29.46 -3.87 -2.30
CA THR A 102 29.91 -3.38 -3.61
C THR A 102 29.07 -2.19 -4.10
N HIS A 103 27.76 -2.23 -3.85
CA HIS A 103 26.83 -1.19 -4.28
C HIS A 103 26.76 0.02 -3.34
N LEU A 104 26.98 -0.17 -2.04
CA LEU A 104 27.12 0.91 -1.06
C LEU A 104 28.20 1.91 -1.50
N TYR A 105 29.37 1.43 -1.97
CA TYR A 105 30.46 2.28 -2.47
C TYR A 105 30.02 3.23 -3.59
N ARG A 106 29.20 2.75 -4.53
CA ARG A 106 28.74 3.55 -5.70
C ARG A 106 27.68 4.58 -5.30
N ASN A 107 26.87 4.27 -4.30
CA ASN A 107 25.70 5.06 -3.92
C ASN A 107 26.05 6.20 -2.98
N LEU A 108 26.97 5.96 -2.02
CA LEU A 108 27.50 7.02 -1.16
C LEU A 108 28.02 8.20 -1.99
N PHE A 109 28.73 7.94 -3.09
CA PHE A 109 29.30 8.99 -3.96
C PHE A 109 28.26 9.86 -4.69
N LYS A 110 27.09 9.30 -5.08
CA LYS A 110 26.05 10.05 -5.81
C LYS A 110 25.27 11.04 -4.94
N ILE A 111 25.26 10.82 -3.61
CA ILE A 111 24.34 11.50 -2.68
C ILE A 111 24.94 12.75 -2.03
N PHE A 112 26.28 12.88 -2.00
CA PHE A 112 27.01 14.02 -1.41
C PHE A 112 26.75 15.41 -2.02
N ARG A 113 25.79 15.56 -2.94
CA ARG A 113 25.47 16.84 -3.56
C ARG A 113 24.13 17.47 -3.18
N PHE A 114 23.16 16.77 -2.54
CA PHE A 114 21.78 17.28 -2.63
C PHE A 114 20.88 17.43 -1.41
N THR A 115 21.08 16.84 -0.23
CA THR A 115 20.05 17.04 0.84
C THR A 115 20.60 17.12 2.26
N LYS A 116 20.12 18.12 3.02
CA LYS A 116 20.12 18.05 4.49
C LYS A 116 18.92 17.19 4.90
N PRO A 117 19.07 16.21 5.81
CA PRO A 117 17.93 15.44 6.29
C PRO A 117 16.91 16.40 6.94
N ARG A 118 15.65 16.34 6.50
CA ARG A 118 14.55 16.99 7.21
C ARG A 118 14.38 16.23 8.52
N LYS A 119 14.71 16.85 9.66
CA LYS A 119 14.37 16.25 10.95
C LYS A 119 12.85 16.06 10.98
N SER A 120 12.41 14.82 11.20
CA SER A 120 11.02 14.55 11.53
C SER A 120 10.63 15.46 12.70
N VAL A 121 9.54 16.20 12.52
CA VAL A 121 8.95 16.97 13.61
C VAL A 121 8.26 15.94 14.50
N PRO A 122 8.54 15.88 15.81
CA PRO A 122 7.81 15.00 16.70
C PRO A 122 6.31 15.24 16.57
N VAL A 123 5.55 14.17 16.32
CA VAL A 123 4.09 14.22 16.29
C VAL A 123 3.57 13.75 17.64
N ASP A 124 2.83 14.63 18.33
CA ASP A 124 2.13 14.28 19.55
C ASP A 124 0.78 13.63 19.19
N PHE A 125 0.73 12.30 19.25
CA PHE A 125 -0.48 11.57 18.93
C PHE A 125 -1.62 11.78 19.94
N SER A 126 -1.39 12.41 21.10
CA SER A 126 -2.47 12.75 22.04
C SER A 126 -3.38 13.87 21.53
N LYS A 127 -2.89 14.67 20.56
CA LYS A 127 -3.63 15.78 19.92
C LYS A 127 -4.03 15.48 18.48
N SER A 128 -3.99 14.21 18.11
CA SER A 128 -3.93 13.75 16.71
C SER A 128 -5.18 13.92 15.87
N ILE A 129 -6.30 14.38 16.41
CA ILE A 129 -7.47 14.80 15.62
C ILE A 129 -7.63 16.33 15.55
N GLU A 130 -6.74 17.08 16.22
CA GLU A 130 -6.71 18.54 16.16
C GLU A 130 -6.37 19.00 14.73
N GLY A 131 -7.22 19.88 14.17
CA GLY A 131 -7.11 20.34 12.78
C GLY A 131 -7.85 19.51 11.75
N LEU A 132 -8.55 18.43 12.17
CA LEU A 132 -9.46 17.70 11.30
C LEU A 132 -10.69 18.58 11.00
N PRO A 133 -11.11 18.74 9.74
CA PRO A 133 -12.31 19.51 9.39
C PRO A 133 -13.58 18.97 10.05
N ASP A 134 -14.52 19.86 10.41
CA ASP A 134 -15.81 19.49 11.02
C ASP A 134 -16.62 18.53 10.12
N GLU A 135 -16.51 18.68 8.80
CA GLU A 135 -17.17 17.80 7.83
C GLU A 135 -16.69 16.34 7.88
N CYS A 136 -15.59 16.06 8.58
CA CYS A 136 -15.10 14.71 8.81
C CYS A 136 -15.78 14.00 9.98
N GLY A 137 -16.65 14.68 10.75
CA GLY A 137 -17.39 14.04 11.84
C GLY A 137 -16.49 13.45 12.94
N GLY A 138 -15.32 14.06 13.15
CA GLY A 138 -14.38 13.67 14.22
C GLY A 138 -13.52 12.43 13.93
N HIS A 139 -13.57 11.84 12.74
CA HIS A 139 -12.74 10.69 12.37
C HIS A 139 -12.18 10.80 10.95
N LEU A 140 -11.13 10.03 10.70
CA LEU A 140 -10.50 9.86 9.39
C LEU A 140 -10.36 8.36 9.15
N ASP A 141 -10.86 7.89 8.00
CA ASP A 141 -10.82 6.47 7.64
C ASP A 141 -9.61 6.17 6.75
N ALA A 142 -9.12 4.93 6.78
CA ALA A 142 -8.18 4.43 5.78
C ALA A 142 -8.86 3.37 4.90
N LEU A 143 -8.68 3.48 3.59
CA LEU A 143 -9.26 2.60 2.59
C LEU A 143 -8.17 1.98 1.71
N TRP A 144 -8.25 0.67 1.52
CA TRP A 144 -7.44 -0.11 0.59
C TRP A 144 -8.34 -0.80 -0.43
N LEU A 145 -7.90 -0.84 -1.68
CA LEU A 145 -8.39 -1.78 -2.69
C LEU A 145 -7.32 -2.85 -2.85
N TRP A 146 -7.72 -4.11 -2.90
CA TRP A 146 -6.77 -5.20 -3.02
C TRP A 146 -7.38 -6.42 -3.67
N VAL A 147 -6.54 -7.14 -4.43
CA VAL A 147 -6.84 -8.48 -4.92
C VAL A 147 -5.63 -9.37 -4.72
N ASN A 148 -5.86 -10.66 -4.47
CA ASN A 148 -4.83 -11.68 -4.54
C ASN A 148 -4.82 -12.29 -5.95
N GLY A 149 -3.89 -11.85 -6.80
CA GLY A 149 -3.75 -12.37 -8.15
C GLY A 149 -3.26 -13.82 -8.25
N SER A 150 -2.96 -14.46 -7.11
CA SER A 150 -2.59 -15.89 -7.06
C SER A 150 -3.76 -16.80 -6.72
N GLU A 151 -4.94 -16.27 -6.37
CA GLU A 151 -6.09 -17.09 -6.03
C GLU A 151 -6.72 -17.72 -7.28
N GLU A 152 -6.87 -19.04 -7.30
CA GLU A 152 -7.32 -19.81 -8.47
C GLU A 152 -8.66 -19.31 -9.04
N LYS A 153 -9.67 -19.10 -8.18
CA LYS A 153 -10.98 -18.58 -8.60
C LYS A 153 -10.88 -17.20 -9.26
N TRP A 154 -10.01 -16.34 -8.73
CA TRP A 154 -9.79 -15.02 -9.28
C TRP A 154 -9.07 -15.10 -10.64
N VAL A 155 -8.05 -15.96 -10.75
CA VAL A 155 -7.31 -16.21 -11.99
C VAL A 155 -8.22 -16.79 -13.09
N GLU A 156 -9.08 -17.75 -12.75
CA GLU A 156 -10.10 -18.29 -13.66
C GLU A 156 -11.04 -17.19 -14.15
N SER A 157 -11.48 -16.32 -13.23
CA SER A 157 -12.36 -15.20 -13.51
C SER A 157 -11.71 -14.21 -14.49
N VAL A 158 -10.45 -13.81 -14.27
CA VAL A 158 -9.71 -12.91 -15.18
C VAL A 158 -9.50 -13.54 -16.55
N LYS A 159 -9.04 -14.80 -16.60
CA LYS A 159 -8.72 -15.50 -17.85
C LYS A 159 -9.94 -15.66 -18.76
N LYS A 160 -11.16 -15.67 -18.21
CA LYS A 160 -12.40 -15.64 -18.99
C LYS A 160 -12.54 -14.38 -19.85
N TYR A 161 -12.02 -13.24 -19.38
CA TYR A 161 -12.11 -11.96 -20.09
C TYR A 161 -10.82 -11.58 -20.82
N LYS A 162 -9.66 -11.95 -20.27
CA LYS A 162 -8.34 -11.68 -20.84
C LYS A 162 -7.37 -12.83 -20.57
N PRO A 163 -7.29 -13.84 -21.45
CA PRO A 163 -6.39 -14.99 -21.27
C PRO A 163 -4.90 -14.63 -21.18
N ASP A 164 -4.50 -13.54 -21.84
CA ASP A 164 -3.14 -13.02 -21.96
C ASP A 164 -2.89 -11.81 -21.04
N TYR A 165 -3.56 -11.76 -19.89
CA TYR A 165 -3.37 -10.68 -18.93
C TYR A 165 -1.94 -10.65 -18.37
N ASP A 166 -1.47 -9.46 -18.04
CA ASP A 166 -0.19 -9.24 -17.38
C ASP A 166 -0.31 -9.60 -15.89
N SER A 167 0.23 -10.75 -15.50
CA SER A 167 0.19 -11.26 -14.12
C SER A 167 0.91 -10.35 -13.14
N ALA A 168 1.91 -9.58 -13.59
CA ALA A 168 2.64 -8.65 -12.74
C ALA A 168 1.75 -7.52 -12.20
N ARG A 169 0.65 -7.21 -12.88
CA ARG A 169 -0.33 -6.19 -12.43
C ARG A 169 -1.13 -6.58 -11.19
N PHE A 170 -1.11 -7.86 -10.81
CA PHE A 170 -1.95 -8.41 -9.75
C PHE A 170 -1.15 -9.22 -8.74
N ARG A 171 0.19 -9.12 -8.80
CA ARG A 171 1.08 -9.87 -7.93
C ARG A 171 0.98 -9.34 -6.51
N ASP A 172 0.62 -10.21 -5.59
CA ASP A 172 0.64 -9.93 -4.16
C ASP A 172 1.87 -10.59 -3.51
N TYR A 173 2.64 -9.77 -2.81
CA TYR A 173 3.78 -10.19 -1.99
C TYR A 173 3.68 -9.61 -0.58
N ASN A 174 2.47 -9.41 -0.05
CA ASN A 174 2.17 -8.87 1.28
C ASN A 174 2.55 -7.39 1.48
N THR A 175 2.59 -6.59 0.42
CA THR A 175 2.69 -5.12 0.53
C THR A 175 1.52 -4.53 1.31
N LEU A 176 0.29 -5.04 1.09
CA LEU A 176 -0.91 -4.63 1.83
C LEU A 176 -0.73 -4.75 3.36
N LEU A 177 -0.15 -5.85 3.84
CA LEU A 177 0.11 -6.08 5.26
C LEU A 177 0.92 -4.93 5.87
N TYR A 178 2.01 -4.57 5.20
CA TYR A 178 2.88 -3.50 5.66
C TYR A 178 2.25 -2.12 5.45
N SER A 179 1.45 -1.92 4.40
CA SER A 179 0.65 -0.70 4.24
C SER A 179 -0.28 -0.49 5.45
N MET A 180 -1.02 -1.52 5.88
CA MET A 180 -1.90 -1.44 7.06
C MET A 180 -1.12 -1.21 8.36
N ARG A 181 0.01 -1.92 8.56
CA ARG A 181 0.91 -1.69 9.71
C ARG A 181 1.48 -0.27 9.72
N SER A 182 1.72 0.31 8.54
CA SER A 182 2.23 1.68 8.41
C SER A 182 1.24 2.71 8.96
N VAL A 183 -0.05 2.54 8.67
CA VAL A 183 -1.11 3.39 9.23
C VAL A 183 -1.20 3.23 10.74
N TYR A 184 -1.18 1.98 11.21
CA TYR A 184 -1.25 1.68 12.64
C TYR A 184 -0.11 2.34 13.43
N LYS A 185 1.12 2.29 12.89
CA LYS A 185 2.31 2.87 13.52
C LYS A 185 2.39 4.39 13.40
N TYR A 186 2.12 4.92 12.21
CA TYR A 186 2.45 6.31 11.88
C TYR A 186 1.27 7.26 11.84
N ALA A 187 0.04 6.75 11.80
CA ALA A 187 -1.20 7.52 11.95
C ALA A 187 -2.19 6.79 12.88
N PRO A 188 -1.82 6.47 14.15
CA PRO A 188 -2.62 5.65 15.07
C PRO A 188 -3.98 6.24 15.44
N TYR A 189 -4.28 7.48 15.03
CA TYR A 189 -5.57 8.15 15.18
C TYR A 189 -6.57 7.78 14.10
N ILE A 190 -6.11 7.21 12.98
CA ILE A 190 -6.95 6.52 12.02
C ILE A 190 -7.28 5.16 12.65
N LYS A 191 -8.52 5.01 13.13
CA LYS A 191 -8.98 3.80 13.84
C LYS A 191 -9.87 2.90 12.98
N ARG A 192 -10.39 3.44 11.87
CA ARG A 192 -11.36 2.79 10.99
C ARG A 192 -10.68 2.44 9.67
N TYR A 193 -10.58 1.15 9.41
CA TYR A 193 -9.91 0.57 8.26
C TYR A 193 -10.99 -0.08 7.39
N PHE A 194 -10.89 0.14 6.09
CA PHE A 194 -11.74 -0.47 5.07
C PHE A 194 -10.85 -1.18 4.08
N LEU A 195 -11.05 -2.49 3.90
CA LEU A 195 -10.35 -3.27 2.90
C LEU A 195 -11.37 -3.80 1.91
N ALA A 196 -11.42 -3.20 0.73
CA ALA A 196 -12.33 -3.62 -0.33
C ALA A 196 -11.65 -4.65 -1.25
N THR A 197 -12.28 -5.81 -1.41
CA THR A 197 -11.69 -6.96 -2.12
C THR A 197 -12.69 -7.63 -3.07
N ALA A 198 -12.17 -8.45 -3.98
CA ALA A 198 -12.96 -9.30 -4.87
C ALA A 198 -13.42 -10.59 -4.17
N ASP A 199 -14.05 -10.46 -2.99
CA ASP A 199 -14.45 -11.57 -2.10
C ASP A 199 -13.27 -12.38 -1.54
N GLN A 200 -12.11 -11.75 -1.43
CA GLN A 200 -10.87 -12.37 -0.96
C GLN A 200 -10.57 -11.93 0.46
N VAL A 201 -10.02 -12.84 1.27
CA VAL A 201 -9.61 -12.58 2.64
C VAL A 201 -8.09 -12.75 2.74
N PRO A 202 -7.32 -11.70 3.07
CA PRO A 202 -5.89 -11.86 3.31
C PRO A 202 -5.60 -12.90 4.39
N SER A 203 -4.62 -13.76 4.13
CA SER A 203 -4.34 -14.95 4.96
C SER A 203 -3.85 -14.63 6.37
N TYR A 204 -3.38 -13.40 6.60
CA TYR A 204 -2.92 -12.92 7.90
C TYR A 204 -4.04 -12.31 8.75
N LEU A 205 -5.27 -12.18 8.25
CA LEU A 205 -6.38 -11.65 9.04
C LEU A 205 -7.04 -12.73 9.90
N ASN A 206 -7.42 -12.36 11.13
CA ASN A 206 -8.25 -13.18 11.98
C ASN A 206 -9.71 -13.12 11.50
N ALA A 207 -10.10 -13.94 10.51
CA ALA A 207 -11.38 -13.86 9.83
C ALA A 207 -12.39 -14.94 10.28
N PRO A 208 -13.70 -14.63 10.34
CA PRO A 208 -14.74 -15.66 10.51
C PRO A 208 -14.73 -16.67 9.36
N LEU A 209 -14.93 -17.94 9.67
CA LEU A 209 -14.90 -19.02 8.68
C LEU A 209 -16.00 -18.82 7.61
N GLY A 210 -15.58 -18.70 6.35
CA GLY A 210 -16.48 -18.67 5.19
C GLY A 210 -17.10 -17.31 4.87
N GLU A 211 -16.77 -16.26 5.62
CA GLU A 211 -17.27 -14.90 5.37
C GLU A 211 -16.25 -14.10 4.54
N THR A 212 -16.75 -13.39 3.53
CA THR A 212 -15.93 -12.49 2.67
C THR A 212 -16.22 -11.02 2.90
N SER A 213 -17.16 -10.72 3.80
CA SER A 213 -17.49 -9.37 4.29
C SER A 213 -17.79 -9.42 5.78
N PHE A 214 -17.02 -8.68 6.57
CA PHE A 214 -17.12 -8.69 8.04
C PHE A 214 -16.42 -7.50 8.68
N ILE A 215 -16.71 -7.26 9.96
CA ILE A 215 -16.03 -6.24 10.77
C ILE A 215 -15.26 -6.93 11.89
N LEU A 216 -13.94 -6.71 11.92
CA LEU A 216 -13.10 -7.02 13.07
C LEU A 216 -13.05 -5.82 14.00
N LYS A 217 -13.31 -6.05 15.29
CA LYS A 217 -13.24 -5.04 16.35
C LYS A 217 -12.14 -5.43 17.32
N SER A 218 -11.21 -4.52 17.63
CA SER A 218 -10.07 -4.84 18.51
C SER A 218 -9.70 -3.64 19.37
N HIS A 219 -9.52 -3.85 20.67
CA HIS A 219 -9.01 -2.80 21.55
C HIS A 219 -7.49 -2.85 21.55
N ASN A 220 -6.84 -1.70 21.73
CA ASN A 220 -5.38 -1.61 21.84
C ASN A 220 -4.78 -2.49 22.97
N THR A 221 -5.63 -3.00 23.88
CA THR A 221 -5.25 -3.76 25.08
C THR A 221 -5.91 -5.16 25.19
N ASN A 222 -6.75 -5.59 24.23
CA ASN A 222 -7.43 -6.90 24.29
C ASN A 222 -7.73 -7.48 22.91
N GLN A 223 -7.60 -8.80 22.78
CA GLN A 223 -7.82 -9.61 21.57
C GLN A 223 -9.04 -9.19 20.74
N SER A 224 -8.90 -9.33 19.41
CA SER A 224 -9.94 -9.05 18.44
C SER A 224 -11.22 -9.84 18.74
N LYS A 225 -12.34 -9.11 18.86
CA LYS A 225 -13.68 -9.66 18.96
C LYS A 225 -14.39 -9.51 17.62
N TYR A 226 -15.10 -10.55 17.22
CA TYR A 226 -15.91 -10.56 16.01
C TYR A 226 -17.27 -9.92 16.24
N SER A 227 -17.76 -9.15 15.27
CA SER A 227 -19.19 -8.85 15.15
C SER A 227 -19.66 -9.23 13.75
N HIS A 228 -20.65 -10.12 13.65
CA HIS A 228 -21.26 -10.46 12.37
C HIS A 228 -21.91 -9.21 11.76
N ALA A 229 -21.63 -8.95 10.48
CA ALA A 229 -22.32 -7.95 9.66
C ALA A 229 -23.75 -8.43 9.29
N LYS A 230 -24.52 -8.91 10.26
CA LYS A 230 -25.84 -9.51 10.03
C LYS A 230 -26.92 -8.54 10.43
N GLN A 231 -27.32 -7.64 9.52
CA GLN A 231 -28.54 -6.81 9.56
C GLN A 231 -28.94 -6.17 10.92
N HIS A 232 -28.02 -6.07 11.88
CA HIS A 232 -28.24 -5.45 13.16
C HIS A 232 -27.84 -3.98 13.06
N LYS A 233 -28.76 -3.13 13.51
CA LYS A 233 -28.83 -1.67 13.40
C LYS A 233 -27.74 -0.89 14.18
N GLU A 234 -26.56 -1.43 14.41
CA GLU A 234 -25.44 -0.62 14.94
C GLU A 234 -24.48 -0.31 13.79
N SER A 235 -24.46 0.95 13.37
CA SER A 235 -23.47 1.45 12.41
C SER A 235 -22.09 1.56 13.07
N VAL A 236 -21.01 1.52 12.27
CA VAL A 236 -19.65 1.82 12.76
C VAL A 236 -19.62 3.19 13.46
N GLU A 237 -20.40 4.14 12.94
CA GLU A 237 -20.67 5.44 13.54
C GLU A 237 -21.23 5.36 14.97
N ASP A 238 -22.21 4.49 15.23
CA ASP A 238 -22.84 4.35 16.56
C ASP A 238 -21.85 3.79 17.60
N VAL A 239 -20.90 2.97 17.15
CA VAL A 239 -19.84 2.42 18.00
C VAL A 239 -18.81 3.49 18.36
N TYR A 240 -18.41 4.31 17.39
CA TYR A 240 -17.40 5.36 17.60
C TYR A 240 -17.96 6.57 18.38
N ASN A 241 -19.23 6.94 18.14
CA ASN A 241 -19.90 8.04 18.83
C ASN A 241 -20.21 7.72 20.31
N ASN A 242 -20.22 6.44 20.69
CA ASN A 242 -20.25 6.05 22.09
C ASN A 242 -18.87 6.29 22.73
N HIS A 243 -18.76 7.33 23.55
CA HIS A 243 -17.54 7.75 24.28
C HIS A 243 -16.81 6.69 25.12
N ARG A 244 -17.29 5.44 25.17
CA ARG A 244 -16.72 4.36 25.99
C ARG A 244 -15.48 3.70 25.39
N ASP A 245 -15.16 3.91 24.11
CA ASP A 245 -14.06 3.14 23.49
C ASP A 245 -13.17 3.91 22.49
N LYS A 246 -12.44 4.91 23.00
CA LYS A 246 -11.47 5.68 22.21
C LYS A 246 -10.30 4.85 21.66
N ASP A 247 -10.11 3.63 22.17
CA ASP A 247 -9.02 2.72 21.81
C ASP A 247 -9.45 1.59 20.87
N LEU A 248 -10.70 1.62 20.39
CA LEU A 248 -11.22 0.62 19.48
C LEU A 248 -10.75 0.86 18.04
N TYR A 249 -10.10 -0.15 17.47
CA TYR A 249 -9.80 -0.27 16.05
C TYR A 249 -10.85 -1.14 15.36
N THR A 250 -11.26 -0.75 14.16
CA THR A 250 -12.17 -1.53 13.32
C THR A 250 -11.59 -1.76 11.93
N LEU A 251 -11.68 -3.00 11.42
CA LEU A 251 -11.41 -3.34 10.03
C LEU A 251 -12.67 -3.90 9.41
N GLU A 252 -13.23 -3.19 8.45
CA GLU A 252 -14.35 -3.65 7.62
C GLU A 252 -13.80 -4.22 6.32
N LEU A 253 -13.92 -5.53 6.15
CA LEU A 253 -13.68 -6.19 4.86
C LEU A 253 -14.93 -6.03 4.01
N VAL A 254 -14.82 -5.40 2.84
CA VAL A 254 -15.94 -5.01 1.98
C VAL A 254 -15.83 -5.74 0.65
N SER A 255 -16.88 -6.48 0.25
CA SER A 255 -16.91 -7.08 -1.08
C SER A 255 -17.09 -6.00 -2.16
N HIS A 256 -16.46 -6.16 -3.33
CA HIS A 256 -16.74 -5.31 -4.50
C HIS A 256 -18.24 -5.22 -4.84
N SER A 257 -19.01 -6.28 -4.56
CA SER A 257 -20.47 -6.31 -4.77
C SER A 257 -21.28 -5.38 -3.86
N GLU A 258 -20.67 -4.85 -2.80
CA GLU A 258 -21.34 -3.94 -1.87
C GLU A 258 -21.34 -2.47 -2.33
N PHE A 259 -20.44 -2.09 -3.25
CA PHE A 259 -20.31 -0.70 -3.71
C PHE A 259 -20.28 -0.53 -5.24
N VAL A 260 -20.10 -1.60 -5.99
CA VAL A 260 -20.15 -1.63 -7.46
C VAL A 260 -21.48 -2.24 -7.93
N ASP A 261 -22.02 -1.80 -9.07
CA ASP A 261 -23.15 -2.50 -9.69
C ASP A 261 -22.77 -3.95 -10.03
N ASN A 262 -23.57 -4.91 -9.57
CA ASN A 262 -23.38 -6.33 -9.85
C ASN A 262 -23.30 -6.65 -11.35
N LYS A 263 -23.93 -5.84 -12.21
CA LYS A 263 -23.83 -6.00 -13.68
C LYS A 263 -22.43 -5.69 -14.21
N SER A 264 -21.69 -4.82 -13.51
CA SER A 264 -20.34 -4.41 -13.88
C SER A 264 -19.27 -5.35 -13.32
N LEU A 265 -19.61 -6.30 -12.45
CA LEU A 265 -18.68 -7.28 -11.90
C LEU A 265 -18.47 -8.51 -12.83
N PRO A 266 -17.33 -9.22 -12.73
CA PRO A 266 -16.13 -8.88 -11.96
C PRO A 266 -15.37 -7.69 -12.58
N LEU A 267 -14.54 -7.01 -11.80
CA LEU A 267 -13.65 -5.92 -12.26
C LEU A 267 -12.20 -6.25 -11.92
N PHE A 268 -11.28 -5.87 -12.80
CA PHE A 268 -9.83 -6.11 -12.68
C PHE A 268 -9.03 -4.82 -12.92
N ASN A 269 -9.66 -3.67 -12.68
CA ASN A 269 -9.11 -2.35 -12.90
C ASN A 269 -9.43 -1.44 -11.71
N SER A 270 -8.39 -0.88 -11.08
CA SER A 270 -8.57 0.07 -9.99
C SER A 270 -9.37 1.29 -10.42
N ASP A 271 -9.17 1.85 -11.61
CA ASP A 271 -9.90 3.05 -12.06
C ASP A 271 -11.43 2.82 -12.07
N ALA A 272 -11.89 1.59 -12.37
CA ALA A 272 -13.31 1.24 -12.35
C ALA A 272 -13.85 1.15 -10.92
N LEU A 273 -13.10 0.49 -10.02
CA LEU A 273 -13.43 0.40 -8.59
C LEU A 273 -13.42 1.77 -7.91
N GLU A 274 -12.40 2.59 -8.18
CA GLU A 274 -12.22 3.96 -7.69
C GLU A 274 -13.37 4.90 -8.11
N SER A 275 -14.05 4.60 -9.23
CA SER A 275 -15.24 5.36 -9.61
C SER A 275 -16.46 5.09 -8.71
N ARG A 276 -16.36 4.10 -7.81
CA ARG A 276 -17.47 3.64 -6.94
C ARG A 276 -17.15 3.60 -5.45
N ILE A 277 -15.90 3.78 -5.02
CA ILE A 277 -15.49 3.62 -3.60
C ILE A 277 -16.31 4.47 -2.61
N HIS A 278 -16.83 5.63 -3.03
CA HIS A 278 -17.68 6.47 -2.19
C HIS A 278 -19.07 5.88 -1.89
N HIS A 279 -19.45 4.78 -2.55
CA HIS A 279 -20.66 4.01 -2.26
C HIS A 279 -20.47 2.98 -1.14
N ILE A 280 -19.24 2.78 -0.63
CA ILE A 280 -19.02 1.96 0.56
C ILE A 280 -19.85 2.54 1.71
N LYS A 281 -20.75 1.72 2.24
CA LYS A 281 -21.86 2.15 3.10
C LYS A 281 -21.38 2.89 4.34
N ASN A 282 -20.46 2.28 5.08
CA ASN A 282 -19.97 2.79 6.37
C ASN A 282 -18.72 3.67 6.22
N LEU A 283 -18.25 3.95 5.00
CA LEU A 283 -17.12 4.86 4.79
C LEU A 283 -17.53 6.29 5.17
N GLY A 284 -16.75 6.91 6.05
CA GLY A 284 -16.91 8.28 6.51
C GLY A 284 -16.72 9.31 5.41
N ASN A 285 -17.05 10.57 5.69
CA ASN A 285 -16.89 11.62 4.69
C ASN A 285 -15.42 11.88 4.35
N CYS A 286 -14.53 11.81 5.34
CA CYS A 286 -13.10 12.00 5.16
C CYS A 286 -12.37 10.67 5.25
N PHE A 287 -11.65 10.32 4.19
CA PHE A 287 -10.86 9.09 4.17
C PHE A 287 -9.57 9.27 3.37
N VAL A 288 -8.57 8.46 3.69
CA VAL A 288 -7.31 8.37 2.99
C VAL A 288 -7.28 7.05 2.24
N TYR A 289 -7.12 7.13 0.92
CA TYR A 289 -7.04 5.98 0.05
C TYR A 289 -5.57 5.62 -0.20
N PHE A 290 -5.17 4.43 0.22
CA PHE A 290 -3.79 3.92 0.23
C PHE A 290 -3.46 3.01 -0.96
N ASN A 291 -4.44 2.71 -1.85
CA ASN A 291 -4.33 1.57 -2.76
C ASN A 291 -3.74 0.36 -1.99
N ASP A 292 -2.98 -0.56 -2.57
CA ASP A 292 -2.24 -1.60 -1.83
C ASP A 292 -0.71 -1.35 -1.76
N ASP A 293 -0.22 -0.34 -2.48
CA ASP A 293 1.19 -0.04 -2.70
C ASP A 293 1.70 1.25 -2.02
N PHE A 294 0.84 2.03 -1.34
CA PHE A 294 1.26 3.19 -0.54
C PHE A 294 1.49 2.83 0.94
N LEU A 295 2.55 3.36 1.54
CA LEU A 295 2.89 3.18 2.95
C LEU A 295 3.32 4.50 3.59
N LEU A 296 2.86 4.77 4.81
CA LEU A 296 3.46 5.79 5.65
C LEU A 296 4.84 5.34 6.12
N ALA A 297 5.81 6.25 6.16
CA ALA A 297 7.19 5.94 6.53
C ALA A 297 7.70 6.71 7.75
N ARG A 298 6.89 7.62 8.31
CA ARG A 298 7.21 8.36 9.54
C ARG A 298 5.94 8.88 10.23
N PRO A 299 5.98 9.27 11.52
CA PRO A 299 4.84 9.82 12.22
C PRO A 299 4.17 10.96 11.44
N THR A 300 2.90 10.77 11.10
CA THR A 300 2.13 11.63 10.20
C THR A 300 1.11 12.42 11.03
N PRO A 301 1.10 13.76 10.97
CA PRO A 301 0.09 14.57 11.62
C PRO A 301 -1.15 14.77 10.71
N ILE A 302 -2.29 15.18 11.26
CA ILE A 302 -3.47 15.57 10.46
C ILE A 302 -3.15 16.65 9.43
N SER A 303 -2.20 17.54 9.72
CA SER A 303 -1.75 18.59 8.79
C SER A 303 -1.14 18.05 7.49
N TYR A 304 -0.72 16.78 7.47
CA TYR A 304 -0.31 16.08 6.25
C TYR A 304 -1.51 15.82 5.32
N PHE A 305 -2.67 15.46 5.88
CA PHE A 305 -3.90 15.15 5.13
C PHE A 305 -4.78 16.39 4.90
N PHE A 306 -4.80 17.33 5.85
CA PHE A 306 -5.63 18.53 5.82
C PHE A 306 -4.83 19.79 6.14
N LYS A 307 -4.89 20.81 5.28
CA LYS A 307 -4.17 22.07 5.46
C LYS A 307 -5.14 23.24 5.28
N TYR A 308 -5.23 24.09 6.30
CA TYR A 308 -6.18 25.20 6.37
C TYR A 308 -7.65 24.76 6.20
N GLY A 309 -8.02 23.63 6.83
CA GLY A 309 -9.38 23.08 6.75
C GLY A 309 -9.74 22.48 5.38
N LYS A 310 -8.76 22.23 4.51
CA LYS A 310 -8.94 21.69 3.16
C LYS A 310 -8.10 20.43 2.98
N VAL A 311 -8.53 19.54 2.08
CA VAL A 311 -7.73 18.39 1.64
C VAL A 311 -6.36 18.88 1.16
N HIS A 312 -5.29 18.36 1.75
CA HIS A 312 -3.93 18.70 1.37
C HIS A 312 -3.47 17.79 0.24
N ARG A 313 -3.27 18.36 -0.95
CA ARG A 313 -2.79 17.62 -2.13
C ARG A 313 -1.37 17.99 -2.51
N TYR A 314 -0.58 16.97 -2.83
CA TYR A 314 0.82 17.10 -3.23
C TYR A 314 0.95 16.87 -4.73
N CYS A 315 1.70 17.72 -5.41
CA CYS A 315 1.85 17.67 -6.86
C CYS A 315 3.31 17.67 -7.29
N SER A 316 3.58 16.90 -8.34
CA SER A 316 4.85 16.95 -9.07
C SER A 316 4.83 18.05 -10.12
N ILE A 317 5.97 18.71 -10.31
CA ILE A 317 6.13 19.81 -11.28
C ILE A 317 6.48 19.26 -12.68
N ASP A 318 6.99 18.02 -12.79
CA ASP A 318 7.69 17.51 -13.98
C ASP A 318 6.87 16.54 -14.86
N TYR A 319 5.54 16.60 -14.84
CA TYR A 319 4.71 15.63 -15.57
C TYR A 319 3.81 16.25 -16.63
N ASP A 320 4.08 15.90 -17.89
CA ASP A 320 3.21 16.19 -19.04
C ASP A 320 2.53 14.88 -19.52
N ALA A 321 1.28 14.70 -19.11
CA ALA A 321 0.49 13.53 -19.48
C ALA A 321 0.15 13.51 -20.98
N GLN A 322 -0.01 14.66 -21.62
CA GLN A 322 -0.46 14.73 -23.02
C GLN A 322 0.60 14.23 -23.98
N LYS A 323 1.87 14.49 -23.68
CA LYS A 323 3.01 14.07 -24.51
C LYS A 323 3.00 12.57 -24.82
N TYR A 324 2.55 11.72 -23.90
CA TYR A 324 2.62 10.27 -24.01
C TYR A 324 1.25 9.57 -24.01
N ALA A 325 0.16 10.35 -24.07
CA ALA A 325 -1.22 9.84 -24.04
C ALA A 325 -1.59 8.92 -25.23
N HIS A 326 -0.78 8.87 -26.28
CA HIS A 326 -0.99 8.02 -27.46
C HIS A 326 -0.34 6.64 -27.34
N VAL A 327 0.58 6.45 -26.39
CA VAL A 327 1.35 5.19 -26.22
C VAL A 327 1.13 4.53 -24.85
N SER A 328 0.57 5.26 -23.89
CA SER A 328 0.37 4.77 -22.52
C SER A 328 -1.07 5.00 -22.09
N GLN A 329 -1.76 3.92 -21.72
CA GLN A 329 -3.14 3.98 -21.23
C GLN A 329 -3.27 4.80 -19.94
N HIS A 330 -2.26 4.78 -19.07
CA HIS A 330 -2.26 5.58 -17.83
C HIS A 330 -2.13 7.08 -18.12
N GLN A 331 -1.24 7.45 -19.05
CA GLN A 331 -1.10 8.85 -19.48
C GLN A 331 -2.33 9.30 -20.27
N ASN A 332 -2.92 8.39 -21.06
CA ASN A 332 -4.18 8.64 -21.74
C ASN A 332 -5.31 8.93 -20.76
N SER A 333 -5.50 8.10 -19.73
CA SER A 333 -6.58 8.29 -18.76
C SER A 333 -6.43 9.56 -17.94
N THR A 334 -5.19 9.97 -17.68
CA THR A 334 -4.87 11.29 -17.08
C THR A 334 -5.21 12.44 -18.02
N SER A 335 -4.90 12.31 -19.32
CA SER A 335 -5.26 13.31 -20.34
C SER A 335 -6.78 13.46 -20.50
N VAL A 336 -7.52 12.35 -20.47
CA VAL A 336 -8.99 12.35 -20.47
C VAL A 336 -9.53 13.10 -19.25
N ALA A 337 -9.02 12.80 -18.05
CA ALA A 337 -9.40 13.51 -16.83
C ALA A 337 -9.10 15.03 -16.93
N ASN A 338 -7.96 15.43 -17.48
CA ASN A 338 -7.65 16.85 -17.75
C ASN A 338 -8.70 17.50 -18.65
N GLY A 339 -9.10 16.82 -19.73
CA GLY A 339 -10.15 17.30 -20.63
C GLY A 339 -11.50 17.50 -19.95
N LEU A 340 -11.89 16.58 -19.06
CA LEU A 340 -13.13 16.69 -18.27
C LEU A 340 -13.10 17.89 -17.32
N ILE A 341 -11.99 18.08 -16.61
CA ILE A 341 -11.80 19.26 -15.73
C ILE A 341 -11.84 20.55 -16.55
N ASN A 342 -11.12 20.62 -17.68
CA ASN A 342 -11.10 21.82 -18.53
C ASN A 342 -12.51 22.17 -19.02
N LYS A 343 -13.25 21.18 -19.51
CA LYS A 343 -14.63 21.36 -19.96
C LYS A 343 -15.54 21.83 -18.81
N ARG A 344 -15.45 21.22 -17.63
CA ARG A 344 -16.33 21.51 -16.49
C ARG A 344 -16.15 22.92 -15.94
N PHE A 345 -14.92 23.41 -15.90
CA PHE A 345 -14.57 24.70 -15.31
C PHE A 345 -14.31 25.80 -16.34
N GLY A 346 -14.62 25.56 -17.63
CA GLY A 346 -14.50 26.57 -18.69
C GLY A 346 -13.06 26.99 -19.01
N LEU A 347 -12.09 26.09 -18.83
CA LEU A 347 -10.67 26.34 -19.09
C LEU A 347 -10.32 26.07 -20.57
N SER A 348 -9.19 26.60 -21.02
CA SER A 348 -8.66 26.26 -22.35
C SER A 348 -8.40 24.75 -22.44
N LYS A 349 -8.62 24.16 -23.62
CA LYS A 349 -8.38 22.73 -23.87
C LYS A 349 -6.93 22.31 -23.58
N ASP A 350 -5.99 23.23 -23.78
CA ASP A 350 -4.55 23.01 -23.61
C ASP A 350 -4.08 23.23 -22.16
N THR A 351 -4.98 23.60 -21.26
CA THR A 351 -4.65 23.79 -19.84
C THR A 351 -4.19 22.45 -19.26
N GLN A 352 -2.91 22.38 -18.90
CA GLN A 352 -2.36 21.24 -18.18
C GLN A 352 -2.66 21.37 -16.70
N HIS A 353 -2.87 20.22 -16.06
CA HIS A 353 -2.96 20.13 -14.62
C HIS A 353 -1.81 19.30 -14.08
N TYR A 354 -1.20 19.78 -13.00
CA TYR A 354 -0.08 19.11 -12.36
C TYR A 354 -0.46 17.71 -11.90
N PHE A 355 0.41 16.75 -12.20
CA PHE A 355 0.24 15.38 -11.76
C PHE A 355 0.33 15.28 -10.25
N GLN A 356 -0.53 14.44 -9.67
CA GLN A 356 -0.47 14.19 -8.24
C GLN A 356 0.79 13.40 -7.92
N SER A 357 1.47 13.77 -6.84
CA SER A 357 2.60 12.98 -6.35
C SER A 357 2.11 11.58 -5.98
N HIS A 358 2.99 10.59 -6.07
CA HIS A 358 2.72 9.23 -5.58
C HIS A 358 2.70 9.21 -4.04
N VAL A 359 1.57 9.63 -3.48
CA VAL A 359 1.19 9.64 -2.07
C VAL A 359 -0.19 9.01 -1.92
N GLU A 360 -0.55 8.69 -0.69
CA GLU A 360 -1.91 8.34 -0.34
C GLU A 360 -2.86 9.51 -0.63
N TYR A 361 -4.05 9.21 -1.16
CA TYR A 361 -4.99 10.25 -1.57
C TYR A 361 -6.01 10.51 -0.47
N THR A 362 -5.96 11.71 0.12
CA THR A 362 -7.04 12.19 0.99
C THR A 362 -8.23 12.60 0.12
N LEU A 363 -9.38 11.99 0.34
CA LEU A 363 -10.59 12.16 -0.46
C LEU A 363 -11.78 12.49 0.44
N LEU A 364 -12.76 13.18 -0.15
CA LEU A 364 -14.04 13.49 0.49
C LEU A 364 -15.16 12.71 -0.22
N LYS A 365 -15.90 11.87 0.51
CA LYS A 365 -17.05 11.11 -0.01
C LYS A 365 -18.08 12.03 -0.66
N THR A 366 -18.38 13.17 -0.03
CA THR A 366 -19.24 14.21 -0.59
C THR A 366 -18.73 14.78 -1.91
N SER A 367 -17.41 14.98 -2.06
CA SER A 367 -16.83 15.47 -3.32
C SER A 367 -16.84 14.42 -4.42
N LEU A 368 -16.71 13.14 -4.09
CA LEU A 368 -16.85 12.05 -5.06
C LEU A 368 -18.31 11.87 -5.52
N LEU A 369 -19.28 12.03 -4.62
CA LEU A 369 -20.71 12.08 -4.98
C LEU A 369 -21.02 13.25 -5.91
N GLU A 370 -20.51 14.45 -5.60
CA GLU A 370 -20.63 15.61 -6.49
C GLU A 370 -19.98 15.36 -7.85
N LEU A 371 -18.84 14.68 -7.88
CA LEU A 371 -18.11 14.35 -9.09
C LEU A 371 -18.92 13.37 -9.97
N GLU A 372 -19.49 12.32 -9.38
CA GLU A 372 -20.38 11.39 -10.08
C GLU A 372 -21.59 12.11 -10.67
N MET A 373 -22.21 13.03 -9.92
CA MET A 373 -23.33 13.85 -10.40
C MET A 373 -22.91 14.81 -11.53
N ALA A 374 -21.67 15.30 -11.51
CA ALA A 374 -21.15 16.19 -12.54
C ALA A 374 -20.77 15.47 -13.83
N PHE A 375 -20.45 14.17 -13.76
CA PHE A 375 -19.97 13.36 -14.89
C PHE A 375 -20.68 11.99 -14.96
N PRO A 376 -22.03 11.94 -15.00
CA PRO A 376 -22.77 10.69 -14.84
C PRO A 376 -22.50 9.68 -15.97
N VAL A 377 -22.38 10.17 -17.22
CA VAL A 377 -22.10 9.32 -18.39
C VAL A 377 -20.69 8.73 -18.30
N GLU A 378 -19.73 9.54 -17.90
CA GLU A 378 -18.34 9.12 -17.73
C GLU A 378 -18.19 8.09 -16.61
N PHE A 379 -18.88 8.28 -15.47
CA PHE A 379 -18.89 7.30 -14.37
C PHE A 379 -19.60 6.01 -14.74
N GLU A 380 -20.73 6.07 -15.46
CA GLU A 380 -21.40 4.89 -16.00
C GLU A 380 -20.50 4.11 -16.96
N LYS A 381 -19.78 4.81 -17.84
CA LYS A 381 -18.80 4.14 -18.71
C LYS A 381 -17.65 3.53 -17.90
N GLN A 382 -17.04 4.31 -17.01
CA GLN A 382 -15.84 3.94 -16.26
C GLN A 382 -16.06 2.69 -15.39
N GLN A 383 -17.19 2.61 -14.68
CA GLN A 383 -17.47 1.47 -13.80
C GLN A 383 -17.62 0.14 -14.57
N ASN A 384 -17.94 0.18 -15.86
CA ASN A 384 -18.11 -1.02 -16.69
C ASN A 384 -16.79 -1.52 -17.33
N LEU A 385 -15.68 -0.82 -17.13
CA LEU A 385 -14.39 -1.18 -17.71
C LEU A 385 -13.70 -2.28 -16.90
N LYS A 386 -13.72 -3.51 -17.43
CA LYS A 386 -13.07 -4.68 -16.83
C LYS A 386 -11.56 -4.50 -16.65
N PHE A 387 -10.92 -3.86 -17.62
CA PHE A 387 -9.48 -3.55 -17.65
C PHE A 387 -9.29 -2.08 -18.04
N ARG A 388 -8.10 -1.54 -17.75
CA ARG A 388 -7.73 -0.20 -18.24
C ARG A 388 -7.63 -0.21 -19.77
N GLU A 389 -8.21 0.80 -20.39
CA GLU A 389 -8.21 1.00 -21.85
C GLU A 389 -7.96 2.47 -22.21
N PHE A 390 -7.69 2.73 -23.48
CA PHE A 390 -7.66 4.11 -23.99
C PHE A 390 -9.06 4.73 -23.91
N GLY A 391 -9.15 5.95 -23.38
CA GLY A 391 -10.42 6.61 -23.10
C GLY A 391 -11.00 6.30 -21.72
N ALA A 392 -10.31 5.52 -20.88
CA ALA A 392 -10.58 5.41 -19.45
C ALA A 392 -10.24 6.72 -18.73
N ILE A 393 -10.58 6.82 -17.45
CA ILE A 393 -10.41 8.02 -16.62
C ILE A 393 -9.52 7.68 -15.43
N ASN A 394 -8.48 8.46 -15.21
CA ASN A 394 -7.74 8.42 -13.95
C ASN A 394 -8.60 9.09 -12.87
N MET A 395 -9.31 8.29 -12.08
CA MET A 395 -10.32 8.76 -11.12
C MET A 395 -9.70 9.58 -9.97
N GLN A 396 -8.53 9.16 -9.48
CA GLN A 396 -7.77 9.90 -8.47
C GLN A 396 -7.40 11.30 -8.97
N HIS A 397 -6.86 11.38 -10.19
CA HIS A 397 -6.49 12.66 -10.81
C HIS A 397 -7.71 13.56 -10.99
N LEU A 398 -8.81 13.01 -11.53
CA LEU A 398 -10.07 13.73 -11.71
C LEU A 398 -10.60 14.28 -10.37
N ALA A 399 -10.67 13.45 -9.32
CA ALA A 399 -11.19 13.82 -8.01
C ALA A 399 -10.36 14.92 -7.32
N MET A 400 -9.03 14.77 -7.32
CA MET A 400 -8.13 15.72 -6.68
C MET A 400 -8.15 17.10 -7.34
N HIS A 401 -8.28 17.15 -8.66
CA HIS A 401 -8.46 18.41 -9.38
C HIS A 401 -9.86 18.99 -9.20
N TYR A 402 -10.90 18.16 -9.19
CA TYR A 402 -12.25 18.64 -8.92
C TYR A 402 -12.33 19.31 -7.54
N MET A 403 -11.81 18.67 -6.48
CA MET A 403 -11.73 19.27 -5.15
C MET A 403 -10.91 20.56 -5.12
N ARG A 404 -9.85 20.67 -5.94
CA ARG A 404 -9.07 21.92 -6.06
C ARG A 404 -9.89 23.06 -6.65
N TYR A 405 -10.66 22.79 -7.71
CA TYR A 405 -11.47 23.81 -8.39
C TYR A 405 -12.75 24.16 -7.65
N THR A 406 -13.31 23.24 -6.86
CA THR A 406 -14.44 23.52 -5.95
C THR A 406 -14.00 24.13 -4.62
N GLY A 407 -12.70 24.39 -4.44
CA GLY A 407 -12.16 25.09 -3.28
C GLY A 407 -11.95 24.24 -2.02
N LYS A 408 -12.14 22.92 -2.13
CA LYS A 408 -12.03 21.92 -1.04
C LYS A 408 -10.62 21.35 -0.86
N ALA A 409 -9.71 21.57 -1.81
CA ALA A 409 -8.31 21.14 -1.70
C ALA A 409 -7.30 22.31 -1.73
N PHE A 410 -6.27 22.22 -0.90
CA PHE A 410 -5.08 23.07 -0.89
C PHE A 410 -3.93 22.35 -1.59
N GLN A 411 -3.29 23.02 -2.55
CA GLN A 411 -2.23 22.45 -3.38
C GLN A 411 -0.84 22.85 -2.89
N THR A 412 0.03 21.86 -2.75
CA THR A 412 1.43 22.02 -2.37
C THR A 412 2.35 21.39 -3.42
N PHE A 413 3.44 22.09 -3.73
CA PHE A 413 4.53 21.62 -4.59
C PHE A 413 5.76 21.41 -3.72
N GLU A 414 5.90 20.23 -3.14
CA GLU A 414 7.08 19.92 -2.34
C GLU A 414 7.74 18.65 -2.84
N MET A 415 9.01 18.79 -3.22
CA MET A 415 9.89 17.66 -3.46
C MET A 415 10.13 16.92 -2.13
N GLU A 416 10.27 15.59 -2.18
CA GLU A 416 10.75 14.75 -1.07
C GLU A 416 9.76 14.39 0.05
N TRP A 417 8.44 14.64 -0.11
CA TRP A 417 7.43 14.10 0.83
C TRP A 417 7.12 12.63 0.60
N ASN A 418 7.40 12.17 -0.60
CA ASN A 418 7.13 10.82 -1.03
C ASN A 418 8.32 10.23 -1.76
N TYR A 419 8.42 8.91 -1.78
CA TYR A 419 9.38 8.19 -2.58
C TYR A 419 8.67 7.17 -3.46
N PHE A 420 8.78 7.33 -4.77
CA PHE A 420 8.31 6.35 -5.75
C PHE A 420 9.39 5.28 -5.93
N PHE A 421 9.17 4.12 -5.34
CA PHE A 421 10.05 2.98 -5.44
C PHE A 421 9.62 2.09 -6.62
N ASP A 422 10.30 2.29 -7.75
CA ASP A 422 10.21 1.46 -8.94
C ASP A 422 10.94 0.12 -8.70
N PHE A 423 10.22 -0.86 -8.15
CA PHE A 423 10.75 -2.11 -7.60
C PHE A 423 11.03 -3.14 -8.71
N LYS A 424 12.30 -3.55 -8.87
CA LYS A 424 12.78 -4.26 -10.07
C LYS A 424 13.53 -5.54 -9.75
N ILE A 425 13.71 -6.39 -10.76
CA ILE A 425 14.69 -7.50 -10.69
C ILE A 425 16.09 -6.92 -10.91
N ASN A 426 16.53 -6.10 -9.96
CA ASN A 426 17.83 -5.41 -9.98
C ASN A 426 18.21 -4.93 -8.58
N HIS A 427 19.03 -5.73 -7.89
CA HIS A 427 19.48 -5.47 -6.52
C HIS A 427 20.05 -4.07 -6.32
N ASN A 428 20.96 -3.62 -7.20
CA ASN A 428 21.56 -2.29 -7.08
C ASN A 428 20.52 -1.15 -7.15
N LYS A 429 19.49 -1.27 -7.99
CA LYS A 429 18.41 -0.27 -8.08
C LYS A 429 17.50 -0.28 -6.87
N ASN A 430 17.21 -1.46 -6.34
CA ASN A 430 16.41 -1.60 -5.13
C ASN A 430 17.18 -1.07 -3.91
N HIS A 431 18.45 -1.42 -3.79
CA HIS A 431 19.36 -0.90 -2.78
C HIS A 431 19.52 0.63 -2.88
N GLU A 432 19.71 1.18 -4.08
CA GLU A 432 19.69 2.65 -4.31
C GLU A 432 18.42 3.30 -3.76
N SER A 433 17.27 2.63 -3.91
CA SER A 433 15.97 3.14 -3.46
C SER A 433 15.78 3.05 -1.95
N LEU A 434 16.06 1.89 -1.34
CA LEU A 434 15.98 1.72 0.12
C LEU A 434 16.95 2.64 0.86
N PHE A 435 18.15 2.84 0.30
CA PHE A 435 19.11 3.81 0.83
C PHE A 435 18.52 5.22 0.82
N ARG A 436 17.94 5.66 -0.30
CA ARG A 436 17.32 6.98 -0.40
C ARG A 436 16.16 7.15 0.57
N ILE A 437 15.30 6.14 0.73
CA ILE A 437 14.18 6.16 1.68
C ILE A 437 14.70 6.39 3.11
N ASN A 438 15.75 5.68 3.54
CA ASN A 438 16.34 5.87 4.87
C ASN A 438 16.96 7.25 5.07
N GLU A 439 17.55 7.82 4.02
CA GLU A 439 18.19 9.14 4.08
C GLU A 439 17.18 10.29 4.05
N THR A 440 16.16 10.20 3.21
CA THR A 440 15.18 11.28 3.04
C THR A 440 14.04 11.22 4.05
N GLU A 441 13.80 10.06 4.66
CA GLU A 441 12.68 9.81 5.59
C GLU A 441 11.37 10.43 5.06
N PRO A 442 10.88 9.99 3.89
CA PRO A 442 9.67 10.55 3.31
C PRO A 442 8.47 10.29 4.22
N TYR A 443 7.37 11.03 4.03
CA TYR A 443 6.10 10.67 4.66
C TYR A 443 5.50 9.42 4.02
N SER A 444 5.58 9.31 2.70
CA SER A 444 4.96 8.23 1.93
C SER A 444 5.99 7.48 1.09
N ILE A 445 5.79 6.17 0.94
CA ILE A 445 6.51 5.32 0.00
C ILE A 445 5.47 4.66 -0.89
N CYS A 446 5.65 4.72 -2.21
CA CYS A 446 4.86 3.99 -3.19
C CYS A 446 5.73 2.89 -3.79
N ILE A 447 5.43 1.62 -3.52
CA ILE A 447 6.19 0.47 -4.04
C ILE A 447 5.51 -0.03 -5.31
N ASN A 448 5.92 0.49 -6.46
CA ASN A 448 5.36 0.09 -7.73
C ASN A 448 6.04 -1.21 -8.22
N ASP A 449 5.25 -2.26 -8.46
CA ASP A 449 5.74 -3.49 -9.06
C ASP A 449 6.21 -3.23 -10.51
N ALA A 450 7.53 -3.30 -10.68
CA ALA A 450 8.21 -3.26 -11.97
C ALA A 450 9.18 -4.44 -12.12
N LEU A 451 8.83 -5.58 -11.54
CA LEU A 451 9.56 -6.85 -11.62
C LEU A 451 9.37 -7.50 -13.00
N ASN A 452 9.67 -6.73 -14.05
CA ASN A 452 9.62 -7.15 -15.45
C ASN A 452 10.57 -8.33 -15.66
N GLY A 453 10.08 -9.38 -16.31
CA GLY A 453 10.85 -10.60 -16.55
C GLY A 453 10.81 -11.62 -15.41
N TYR A 454 10.00 -11.40 -14.37
CA TYR A 454 9.80 -12.38 -13.29
C TYR A 454 9.42 -13.77 -13.82
N ASP A 455 8.56 -13.85 -14.84
CA ASP A 455 8.17 -15.14 -15.41
C ASP A 455 9.33 -15.88 -16.10
N ASN A 456 10.37 -15.16 -16.52
CA ASN A 456 11.58 -15.73 -17.11
C ASN A 456 12.61 -16.16 -16.05
N ASP A 457 12.67 -15.44 -14.92
CA ASP A 457 13.56 -15.74 -13.79
C ASP A 457 12.86 -15.50 -12.43
N PRO A 458 12.01 -16.45 -11.99
CA PRO A 458 11.28 -16.30 -10.74
C PRO A 458 12.20 -16.30 -9.51
N GLU A 459 13.36 -16.95 -9.58
CA GLU A 459 14.29 -17.04 -8.44
C GLU A 459 14.95 -15.69 -8.16
N ALA A 460 15.41 -15.00 -9.22
CA ALA A 460 15.90 -13.63 -9.08
C ALA A 460 14.80 -12.68 -8.59
N GLY A 461 13.58 -12.82 -9.08
CA GLY A 461 12.43 -12.07 -8.58
C GLY A 461 12.12 -12.32 -7.11
N ASP A 462 12.08 -13.58 -6.69
CA ASP A 462 11.82 -13.99 -5.30
C ASP A 462 12.92 -13.47 -4.35
N LYS A 463 14.19 -13.42 -4.80
CA LYS A 463 15.31 -12.81 -4.05
C LYS A 463 15.04 -11.34 -3.74
N GLU A 464 14.66 -10.55 -4.75
CA GLU A 464 14.38 -9.12 -4.57
C GLU A 464 13.12 -8.89 -3.72
N ILE A 465 12.10 -9.76 -3.84
CA ILE A 465 10.90 -9.71 -2.99
C ILE A 465 11.30 -9.90 -1.52
N ARG A 466 12.12 -10.92 -1.20
CA ARG A 466 12.60 -11.12 0.18
C ARG A 466 13.42 -9.93 0.69
N TYR A 467 14.26 -9.33 -0.16
CA TYR A 467 15.04 -8.14 0.19
C TYR A 467 14.16 -6.96 0.61
N VAL A 468 13.10 -6.66 -0.15
CA VAL A 468 12.14 -5.59 0.20
C VAL A 468 11.31 -5.96 1.43
N LEU A 469 10.87 -7.22 1.56
CA LEU A 469 10.10 -7.66 2.73
C LEU A 469 10.89 -7.59 4.04
N ARG A 470 12.22 -7.86 4.01
CA ARG A 470 13.11 -7.63 5.16
C ARG A 470 13.11 -6.16 5.58
N PHE A 471 13.27 -5.26 4.62
CA PHE A 471 13.22 -3.82 4.87
C PHE A 471 11.88 -3.41 5.50
N LEU A 472 10.77 -3.88 4.94
CA LEU A 472 9.43 -3.57 5.45
C LEU A 472 9.20 -4.13 6.85
N GLN A 473 9.58 -5.37 7.14
CA GLN A 473 9.45 -5.97 8.47
C GLN A 473 10.29 -5.23 9.52
N ARG A 474 11.47 -4.71 9.14
CA ARG A 474 12.28 -3.89 10.04
C ARG A 474 11.64 -2.53 10.29
N MET A 475 11.11 -1.91 9.24
CA MET A 475 10.43 -0.61 9.33
C MET A 475 9.13 -0.73 10.14
N LEU A 476 8.40 -1.84 9.99
CA LEU A 476 7.05 -2.07 10.49
C LEU A 476 6.92 -3.46 11.16
N PRO A 477 7.65 -3.70 12.27
CA PRO A 477 7.65 -4.99 12.94
C PRO A 477 6.40 -5.25 13.78
N GLU A 478 5.69 -4.18 14.15
CA GLU A 478 4.52 -4.22 15.01
C GLU A 478 3.30 -4.67 14.21
N LYS A 479 2.70 -5.78 14.65
CA LYS A 479 1.45 -6.29 14.07
C LYS A 479 0.31 -5.32 14.35
N THR A 480 -0.62 -5.22 13.40
CA THR A 480 -1.91 -4.58 13.64
C THR A 480 -2.79 -5.47 14.53
N PRO A 481 -3.79 -4.89 15.23
CA PRO A 481 -4.73 -5.65 16.06
C PRO A 481 -5.67 -6.61 15.30
N PHE A 482 -5.58 -6.64 13.96
CA PHE A 482 -6.37 -7.49 13.07
C PHE A 482 -5.62 -8.75 12.60
N GLU A 483 -4.31 -8.80 12.83
CA GLU A 483 -3.46 -9.90 12.38
C GLU A 483 -3.60 -11.14 13.27
N LEU A 484 -3.39 -12.31 12.67
CA LEU A 484 -3.22 -13.57 13.38
C LEU A 484 -2.05 -13.48 14.38
N ASP A 485 -2.23 -14.11 15.55
CA ASP A 485 -1.27 -14.12 16.65
C ASP A 485 -0.84 -12.70 17.09
N PHE A 486 -1.78 -11.76 17.14
CA PHE A 486 -1.58 -10.48 17.81
C PHE A 486 -1.54 -10.69 19.33
N GLU A 487 -0.36 -10.52 19.92
CA GLU A 487 -0.16 -10.46 21.37
C GLU A 487 -0.01 -8.98 21.77
N SER A 488 -0.90 -8.48 22.63
CA SER A 488 -0.78 -7.14 23.19
C SER A 488 0.50 -7.07 24.04
N LYS A 489 1.39 -6.13 23.75
CA LYS A 489 2.60 -5.88 24.56
C LYS A 489 2.28 -5.27 25.92
#